data_AF-A0A370E1B0-F1
#
_entry.id   AF-A0A370E1B0-F1
#
_cell.length_a   1.000
_cell.length_b   1.000
_cell.length_c   1.000
_cell.angle_alpha   90.00
_cell.angle_beta   90.00
_cell.angle_gamma   90.00
#
_symmetry.space_group_name_H-M   'P 1'
#
loop_
_entity.id
_entity.type
_entity.pdbx_description
1 polymer ?
#
loop_
_entity_poly.entity_id
_entity_poly.type
_entity_poly.pdbx_seq_one_letter_code
_entity_poly.pdbx_strand_id
1 'polypeptide(L)'
;HKHENVRKWLARNKRITLHFIPTSSSWLNLVERFFGLLTQKQLKRGVFTSVKELEAAIGQFIDQHNKDPKSFVWTKSVDQILEKIGRAKAALQNV
;
A
#
# COMPACT_ATOMS: atom_id res chain seq x y z
N HIS A 1 4.90 -6.45 -12.93
CA HIS A 1 6.03 -5.60 -13.38
C HIS A 1 7.13 -6.35 -14.14
N LYS A 2 7.37 -7.66 -13.90
CA LYS A 2 8.49 -8.40 -14.54
C LYS A 2 8.22 -8.91 -15.96
N HIS A 3 6.95 -8.95 -16.39
CA HIS A 3 6.54 -9.45 -17.70
C HIS A 3 7.16 -8.65 -18.86
N GLU A 4 7.48 -9.33 -19.96
CA GLU A 4 8.19 -8.76 -21.11
C GLU A 4 7.48 -7.53 -21.71
N ASN A 5 6.17 -7.61 -21.90
CA ASN A 5 5.37 -6.48 -22.39
C ASN A 5 5.51 -5.22 -21.50
N VAL A 6 5.61 -5.41 -20.17
CA VAL A 6 5.78 -4.31 -19.22
C VAL A 6 7.18 -3.72 -19.34
N ARG A 7 8.22 -4.57 -19.46
CA ARG A 7 9.61 -4.13 -19.67
C ARG A 7 9.77 -3.33 -20.96
N LYS A 8 9.21 -3.83 -22.06
CA LYS A 8 9.20 -3.12 -23.36
C LYS A 8 8.49 -1.77 -23.27
N TRP A 9 7.37 -1.70 -22.54
CA TRP A 9 6.66 -0.45 -22.33
C TRP A 9 7.48 0.55 -21.47
N LEU A 10 8.08 0.10 -20.37
CA LEU A 10 8.96 0.94 -19.53
C LEU A 10 10.18 1.45 -20.31
N ALA A 11 10.75 0.62 -21.19
CA ALA A 11 11.86 1.01 -22.04
C ALA A 11 11.51 2.19 -22.96
N ARG A 12 10.26 2.27 -23.43
CA ARG A 12 9.73 3.40 -24.23
C ARG A 12 9.36 4.62 -23.38
N ASN A 13 9.01 4.44 -22.11
CA ASN A 13 8.49 5.49 -21.24
C ASN A 13 9.52 5.93 -20.19
N LYS A 14 10.58 6.64 -20.64
CA LYS A 14 11.73 7.03 -19.79
C LYS A 14 11.39 7.97 -18.62
N ARG A 15 10.24 8.63 -18.65
CA ARG A 15 9.76 9.48 -17.55
C ARG A 15 9.32 8.68 -16.31
N ILE A 16 9.22 7.36 -16.43
CA ILE A 16 8.69 6.49 -15.38
C ILE A 16 9.83 5.63 -14.80
N THR A 17 10.15 5.87 -13.54
CA THR A 17 11.11 5.07 -12.76
C THR A 17 10.35 4.27 -11.71
N LEU A 18 10.53 2.95 -11.71
CA LEU A 18 9.92 2.08 -10.71
C LEU A 18 10.88 1.87 -9.53
N HIS A 19 10.44 2.22 -8.32
CA HIS A 19 11.12 1.88 -7.09
C HIS A 19 10.46 0.65 -6.47
N PHE A 20 11.22 -0.44 -6.36
CA PHE A 20 10.74 -1.67 -5.74
C PHE A 20 11.15 -1.70 -4.27
N ILE A 21 10.17 -1.96 -3.41
CA ILE A 21 10.40 -2.29 -2.00
C ILE A 21 10.82 -3.77 -1.86
N PRO A 22 11.57 -4.15 -0.81
CA PRO A 22 11.97 -5.54 -0.60
C PRO A 22 10.76 -6.48 -0.49
N THR A 23 10.96 -7.75 -0.85
CA THR A 23 9.94 -8.79 -0.71
C THR A 23 9.42 -8.84 0.73
N SER A 24 8.13 -9.09 0.90
CA SER A 24 7.45 -9.12 2.20
C SER A 24 7.49 -7.79 2.98
N SER A 25 7.82 -6.67 2.33
CA SER A 25 7.83 -5.34 2.96
C SER A 25 6.60 -4.51 2.59
N SER A 26 5.45 -5.17 2.38
CA SER A 26 4.21 -4.54 1.95
C SER A 26 3.76 -3.39 2.90
N TRP A 27 4.16 -3.48 4.18
CA TRP A 27 3.98 -2.45 5.18
C TRP A 27 4.61 -1.09 4.84
N LEU A 28 5.63 -1.05 3.95
CA LEU A 28 6.28 0.14 3.41
C LEU A 28 5.46 0.81 2.28
N ASN A 29 4.51 0.09 1.69
CA ASN A 29 3.73 0.58 0.56
C ASN A 29 2.55 1.44 1.04
N LEU A 30 2.60 2.75 0.76
CA LEU A 30 1.53 3.68 1.12
C LEU A 30 0.21 3.39 0.39
N VAL A 31 0.28 2.82 -0.82
CA VAL A 31 -0.93 2.42 -1.56
C VAL A 31 -1.68 1.32 -0.81
N GLU A 32 -0.97 0.39 -0.17
CA GLU A 32 -1.60 -0.64 0.67
C GLU A 32 -2.22 -0.04 1.94
N ARG A 33 -1.62 1.00 2.51
CA ARG A 33 -2.24 1.75 3.63
C ARG A 33 -3.54 2.42 3.20
N PHE A 34 -3.56 3.03 2.03
CA PHE A 34 -4.78 3.60 1.45
C PHE A 34 -5.87 2.53 1.25
N PHE A 35 -5.53 1.37 0.67
CA PHE A 35 -6.50 0.27 0.52
C PHE A 35 -7.00 -0.27 1.86
N GLY A 36 -6.17 -0.28 2.90
CA GLY A 36 -6.61 -0.59 4.26
C GLY A 36 -7.69 0.37 4.76
N LEU A 37 -7.52 1.68 4.53
CA LEU A 37 -8.53 2.68 4.89
C LEU A 37 -9.82 2.53 4.09
N LEU A 38 -9.73 2.38 2.76
CA LEU A 38 -10.88 2.13 1.90
C LEU A 38 -11.66 0.89 2.37
N THR A 39 -10.95 -0.19 2.67
CA THR A 39 -11.55 -1.44 3.15
C THR A 39 -12.29 -1.24 4.46
N GLN A 40 -11.67 -0.60 5.45
CA GLN A 40 -12.25 -0.41 6.77
C GLN A 40 -13.42 0.57 6.78
N LYS A 41 -13.32 1.65 6.01
CA LYS A 41 -14.28 2.76 6.07
C LYS A 41 -15.43 2.62 5.08
N GLN A 42 -15.19 2.07 3.89
CA GLN A 42 -16.19 1.93 2.83
C GLN A 42 -16.62 0.48 2.65
N LEU A 43 -15.67 -0.44 2.38
CA LEU A 43 -16.03 -1.77 1.86
C LEU A 43 -16.63 -2.69 2.92
N LYS A 44 -16.05 -2.75 4.13
CA LYS A 44 -16.56 -3.59 5.23
C LYS A 44 -17.87 -3.09 5.85
N ARG A 45 -18.27 -1.86 5.52
CA ARG A 45 -19.48 -1.22 6.06
C ARG A 45 -20.56 -1.05 5.00
N GLY A 46 -20.25 -1.34 3.73
CA GLY A 46 -21.19 -1.27 2.63
C GLY A 46 -21.80 -2.64 2.34
N VAL A 47 -23.04 -2.63 1.88
CA VAL A 47 -23.68 -3.76 1.20
C VAL A 47 -23.90 -3.30 -0.23
N PHE A 48 -23.39 -4.06 -1.20
CA PHE A 48 -23.45 -3.71 -2.61
C PHE A 48 -24.22 -4.78 -3.36
N THR A 49 -25.19 -4.36 -4.16
CA THR A 49 -26.07 -5.22 -4.95
C THR A 49 -25.59 -5.38 -6.40
N SER A 50 -24.62 -4.58 -6.84
CA SER A 50 -24.02 -4.68 -8.17
C SER A 50 -22.57 -4.20 -8.19
N VAL A 51 -21.83 -4.59 -9.23
CA VAL A 51 -20.46 -4.09 -9.47
C VAL A 51 -20.45 -2.58 -9.68
N LYS A 52 -21.44 -2.04 -10.42
CA LYS A 52 -21.57 -0.60 -10.67
C LYS A 52 -21.71 0.20 -9.38
N GLU A 53 -22.47 -0.33 -8.42
CA GLU A 53 -22.64 0.30 -7.10
C GLU A 53 -21.33 0.29 -6.31
N LEU A 54 -20.60 -0.83 -6.33
CA LEU A 54 -19.28 -0.92 -5.71
C LEU A 54 -18.27 0.07 -6.32
N GLU A 55 -18.22 0.16 -7.64
CA GLU A 55 -17.35 1.11 -8.36
C GLU A 55 -17.69 2.57 -7.97
N ALA A 56 -18.97 2.92 -7.94
CA ALA A 56 -19.42 4.25 -7.53
C ALA A 56 -19.02 4.56 -6.08
N ALA A 57 -19.16 3.60 -5.17
CA ALA A 57 -18.76 3.76 -3.77
C ALA A 57 -17.24 3.94 -3.60
N ILE A 58 -16.44 3.21 -4.37
CA ILE A 58 -14.98 3.38 -4.38
C ILE A 58 -14.60 4.77 -4.92
N GLY A 59 -15.23 5.21 -6.02
CA GLY A 59 -15.00 6.53 -6.60
C GLY A 59 -15.32 7.65 -5.61
N GLN A 60 -16.50 7.61 -4.98
CA GLN A 60 -16.90 8.59 -3.97
C GLN A 60 -15.94 8.63 -2.78
N PHE A 61 -15.45 7.48 -2.32
CA PHE A 61 -14.45 7.42 -1.25
C PHE A 61 -13.15 8.12 -1.67
N ILE A 62 -12.67 7.87 -2.90
CA ILE A 62 -11.47 8.52 -3.45
C ILE A 62 -11.67 10.04 -3.54
N ASP A 63 -12.79 10.48 -4.12
CA ASP A 63 -13.10 11.92 -4.26
C ASP A 63 -13.15 12.62 -2.91
N GLN A 64 -13.81 12.00 -1.92
CA GLN A 64 -13.89 12.57 -0.58
C GLN A 64 -12.53 12.57 0.14
N HIS A 65 -11.71 11.54 -0.05
CA HIS A 65 -10.36 11.48 0.51
C HIS A 65 -9.45 12.57 -0.10
N ASN A 66 -9.61 12.85 -1.40
CA ASN A 66 -8.78 13.82 -2.12
C ASN A 66 -9.14 15.29 -1.81
N LYS A 67 -10.31 15.57 -1.19
CA LYS A 67 -10.68 16.93 -0.77
C LYS A 67 -9.81 17.48 0.36
N ASP A 68 -9.35 16.61 1.27
CA ASP A 68 -8.41 16.94 2.36
C ASP A 68 -7.41 15.78 2.52
N PRO A 69 -6.42 15.67 1.61
CA PRO A 69 -5.53 14.53 1.58
C PRO A 69 -4.58 14.58 2.78
N LYS A 70 -4.65 13.57 3.64
CA LYS A 70 -3.73 13.43 4.77
C LYS A 70 -2.57 12.54 4.39
N SER A 71 -1.35 13.09 4.41
CA SER A 71 -0.14 12.31 4.21
C SER A 71 -0.01 11.23 5.28
N PHE A 72 0.37 10.03 4.86
CA PHE A 72 0.75 8.97 5.78
C PHE A 72 2.14 9.30 6.35
N VAL A 73 2.22 9.46 7.67
CA VAL A 73 3.47 9.76 8.38
C VAL A 73 4.00 8.48 9.04
N TRP A 74 5.26 8.17 8.78
CA TRP A 74 5.97 7.12 9.49
C TRP A 74 6.26 7.58 10.92
N THR A 75 5.72 6.87 11.91
CA THR A 75 5.90 7.22 13.33
C THR A 75 7.08 6.53 13.99
N LYS A 76 7.74 5.60 13.29
CA LYS A 76 8.91 4.86 13.77
C LYS A 76 10.12 5.21 12.94
N SER A 77 11.23 5.52 13.60
CA SER A 77 12.52 5.72 12.93
C SER A 77 13.06 4.38 12.42
N VAL A 78 14.00 4.44 11.47
CA VAL A 78 14.70 3.25 10.97
C VAL A 78 15.38 2.51 12.13
N ASP A 79 16.04 3.24 13.03
CA ASP A 79 16.74 2.65 14.17
C ASP A 79 15.80 1.85 15.08
N GLN A 80 14.61 2.40 15.37
CA GLN A 80 13.59 1.71 16.16
C GLN A 80 13.10 0.43 15.48
N ILE A 81 13.01 0.43 14.15
CA ILE A 81 12.61 -0.75 13.37
C ILE A 81 13.71 -1.80 13.41
N LEU A 82 14.99 -1.40 13.21
CA LEU A 82 16.14 -2.30 13.25
C LEU A 82 16.32 -2.93 14.63
N GLU A 83 16.17 -2.15 15.70
CA GLU A 83 16.24 -2.64 17.08
C GLU A 83 15.15 -3.70 17.36
N LYS A 84 13.91 -3.43 16.91
CA LYS A 84 12.81 -4.40 17.03
C LYS A 84 13.09 -5.69 16.26
N ILE A 85 13.66 -5.60 15.05
CA ILE A 85 14.06 -6.77 14.26
C ILE A 85 15.16 -7.56 14.98
N GLY A 86 16.15 -6.88 15.56
CA GLY A 86 17.20 -7.51 16.37
C GLY A 86 16.64 -8.32 17.54
N ARG A 87 15.72 -7.73 18.32
CA ARG A 87 15.03 -8.42 19.42
C ARG A 87 14.24 -9.65 18.96
N ALA A 88 13.52 -9.54 17.83
CA ALA A 88 12.77 -10.67 17.27
C ALA A 88 13.69 -11.82 16.82
N LYS A 89 14.83 -11.51 16.20
CA LYS A 89 15.82 -12.54 15.79
C LYS A 89 16.43 -13.26 16.99
N ALA A 90 16.81 -12.53 18.05
CA ALA A 90 17.36 -13.13 19.27
C ALA A 90 16.35 -14.08 19.93
N ALA A 91 15.07 -13.69 19.99
CA ALA A 91 14.01 -14.55 20.52
C ALA A 91 13.82 -15.84 19.69
N LEU A 92 13.93 -15.76 18.36
CA LEU A 92 13.81 -16.92 17.47
C LEU A 92 15.00 -17.89 17.55
N GLN A 93 16.20 -17.40 17.90
CA GLN A 93 17.41 -18.22 18.04
C GLN A 93 17.52 -18.92 19.40
N ASN A 94 16.74 -18.48 20.38
CA ASN A 94 16.66 -19.07 21.72
C ASN A 94 15.55 -20.15 21.83
N VAL A 95 14.98 -20.55 20.70
CA VAL A 95 14.01 -21.66 20.55
C VAL A 95 14.68 -22.77 19.74
#